data_AF-A0AAD5GNM2-F1
#
_entry.id   AF-A0AAD5GNM2-F1
#
_cell.length_a   1.000
_cell.length_b   1.000
_cell.length_c   1.000
_cell.angle_alpha   90.00
_cell.angle_beta   90.00
_cell.angle_gamma   90.00
#
_symmetry.space_group_name_H-M   'P 1'
#
loop_
_entity.id
_entity.type
_entity.pdbx_description
1 polymer ?
#
loop_
_entity_poly.entity_id
_entity_poly.type
_entity_poly.pdbx_seq_one_letter_code
_entity_poly.pdbx_strand_id
1 'polypeptide(L)'
;MDNRSGPYADEDVDEEKITRCKESRLQDPLVVCGSDIMLMILSRLDARSLASTLGVSRRWRSVASSDIIWYKKCEELWSGKAHLPRFLQTEGLSQLSAYSLSVQGGKRDAPEYWRNLDPYWTGAEDGPMHRYFHPDGSQTADSNDQVWGGHESCYSIVTSFLADGKIRKHYVRINRWPRMHISRREDWGWEMSNHLYCYSSVPDARIKGGTGPCLPIL
;
A
#
# COMPACT_ATOMS: atom_id res chain seq x y z
N MET A 1 -52.55 -72.92 16.83
CA MET A 1 -51.40 -72.32 16.12
C MET A 1 -51.71 -70.85 15.96
N ASP A 2 -51.39 -70.08 17.00
CA ASP A 2 -51.50 -68.63 16.99
C ASP A 2 -50.14 -68.08 16.57
N ASN A 3 -50.09 -67.21 15.57
CA ASN A 3 -48.97 -66.29 15.41
C ASN A 3 -49.50 -64.89 15.13
N ARG A 4 -49.31 -64.02 16.12
CA ARG A 4 -49.71 -62.62 16.13
C ARG A 4 -48.80 -61.78 15.24
N SER A 5 -49.44 -60.84 14.60
CA SER A 5 -48.91 -59.66 13.93
C SER A 5 -48.03 -58.83 14.87
N GLY A 6 -46.93 -58.29 14.35
CA GLY A 6 -46.17 -57.18 14.94
C GLY A 6 -45.62 -56.31 13.81
N PRO A 7 -45.90 -54.99 13.77
CA PRO A 7 -45.37 -54.11 12.75
C PRO A 7 -44.08 -53.47 13.26
N TYR A 8 -42.93 -53.98 12.80
CA TYR A 8 -41.72 -53.16 12.73
C TYR A 8 -41.66 -52.61 11.31
N ALA A 9 -42.32 -51.48 11.09
CA ALA A 9 -42.02 -50.63 9.94
C ALA A 9 -40.75 -49.88 10.32
N ASP A 10 -39.66 -50.19 9.62
CA ASP A 10 -38.49 -49.31 9.53
C ASP A 10 -39.00 -47.94 9.09
N GLU A 11 -38.89 -46.95 9.97
CA GLU A 11 -38.93 -45.55 9.57
C GLU A 11 -37.63 -45.26 8.83
N ASP A 12 -37.58 -45.62 7.56
CA ASP A 12 -36.68 -45.02 6.59
C ASP A 12 -37.04 -43.53 6.49
N VAL A 13 -36.52 -42.75 7.44
CA VAL A 13 -36.53 -41.29 7.36
C VAL A 13 -35.62 -40.94 6.20
N ASP A 14 -36.24 -40.77 5.02
CA ASP A 14 -35.64 -40.34 3.75
C ASP A 14 -34.50 -39.31 3.99
N GLU A 15 -33.24 -39.76 3.99
CA GLU A 15 -32.07 -38.89 3.99
C GLU A 15 -32.12 -37.92 2.79
N GLU A 16 -32.78 -38.34 1.71
CA GLU A 16 -33.04 -37.53 0.52
C GLU A 16 -34.01 -36.37 0.81
N LYS A 17 -35.03 -36.55 1.68
CA LYS A 17 -35.90 -35.46 2.16
C LYS A 17 -35.15 -34.51 3.10
N ILE A 18 -34.27 -35.02 3.96
CA ILE A 18 -33.44 -34.19 4.85
C ILE A 18 -32.47 -33.33 4.02
N THR A 19 -31.87 -33.89 2.98
CA THR A 19 -30.94 -33.18 2.09
C THR A 19 -31.66 -32.10 1.27
N ARG A 20 -32.85 -32.42 0.73
CA ARG A 20 -33.72 -31.47 0.02
C ARG A 20 -34.31 -30.38 0.94
N CYS A 21 -34.52 -30.68 2.23
CA CYS A 21 -34.90 -29.70 3.25
C CYS A 21 -33.73 -28.80 3.70
N LYS A 22 -32.48 -29.25 3.58
CA LYS A 22 -31.30 -28.43 3.88
C LYS A 22 -31.02 -27.40 2.78
N GLU A 23 -31.18 -27.76 1.52
CA GLU A 23 -31.04 -26.83 0.39
C GLU A 23 -32.11 -25.73 0.37
N SER A 24 -33.33 -26.03 0.82
CA SER A 24 -34.45 -25.07 0.87
C SER A 24 -34.39 -24.05 2.02
N ARG A 25 -33.41 -24.15 2.93
CA ARG A 25 -33.22 -23.20 4.05
C ARG A 25 -32.03 -22.26 3.89
N LEU A 26 -31.22 -22.39 2.84
CA LEU A 26 -30.08 -21.52 2.59
C LEU A 26 -30.52 -20.30 1.79
N GLN A 27 -31.02 -19.28 2.48
CA GLN A 27 -31.33 -17.99 1.86
C GLN A 27 -30.04 -17.22 1.54
N ASP A 28 -30.02 -16.52 0.39
CA ASP A 28 -28.89 -15.67 0.01
C ASP A 28 -28.67 -14.60 1.11
N PRO A 29 -27.49 -14.56 1.76
CA PRO A 29 -27.24 -13.60 2.84
C PRO A 29 -27.33 -12.15 2.36
N LEU A 30 -27.14 -11.87 1.07
CA LEU A 30 -27.35 -10.52 0.53
C LEU A 30 -28.84 -10.14 0.51
N VAL A 31 -29.74 -11.11 0.37
CA VAL A 31 -31.20 -10.89 0.45
C VAL A 31 -31.62 -10.68 1.90
N VAL A 32 -31.06 -11.47 2.82
CA VAL A 32 -31.43 -11.44 4.25
C VAL A 32 -30.85 -10.21 4.95
N CYS A 33 -29.57 -9.91 4.73
CA CYS A 33 -28.83 -8.89 5.46
C CYS A 33 -28.81 -7.53 4.74
N GLY A 34 -29.13 -7.51 3.44
CA GLY A 34 -29.05 -6.29 2.62
C GLY A 34 -27.61 -5.87 2.29
N SER A 35 -27.50 -4.84 1.45
CA SER A 35 -26.22 -4.40 0.87
C SER A 35 -25.24 -3.84 1.89
N ASP A 36 -25.71 -3.09 2.90
CA ASP A 36 -24.83 -2.41 3.86
C ASP A 36 -24.12 -3.40 4.79
N ILE A 37 -24.88 -4.35 5.35
CA ILE A 37 -24.30 -5.42 6.18
C ILE A 37 -23.39 -6.30 5.32
N MET A 38 -23.80 -6.62 4.09
CA MET A 38 -22.96 -7.38 3.19
C MET A 38 -21.65 -6.65 2.88
N LEU A 39 -21.68 -5.33 2.66
CA LEU A 39 -20.49 -4.51 2.47
C LEU A 39 -19.57 -4.54 3.70
N MET A 40 -20.13 -4.47 4.91
CA MET A 40 -19.36 -4.62 6.15
C MET A 40 -18.68 -5.99 6.25
N ILE A 41 -19.39 -7.08 5.92
CA ILE A 41 -18.85 -8.44 5.93
C ILE A 41 -17.73 -8.57 4.90
N LEU A 42 -18.00 -8.20 3.64
CA LEU A 42 -17.05 -8.31 2.54
C LEU A 42 -15.80 -7.43 2.78
N SER A 43 -15.93 -6.31 3.49
CA SER A 43 -14.78 -5.46 3.84
C SER A 43 -13.75 -6.13 4.74
N ARG A 44 -14.11 -7.25 5.40
CA ARG A 44 -13.21 -8.04 6.25
C ARG A 44 -12.41 -9.09 5.47
N LEU A 45 -12.77 -9.37 4.22
CA LEU A 45 -12.09 -10.36 3.39
C LEU A 45 -10.75 -9.82 2.89
N ASP A 46 -9.81 -10.74 2.63
CA ASP A 46 -8.62 -10.44 1.86
C ASP A 46 -8.96 -10.24 0.38
N ALA A 47 -8.07 -9.61 -0.38
CA ALA A 47 -8.35 -9.22 -1.76
C ALA A 47 -8.65 -10.42 -2.68
N ARG A 48 -8.07 -11.60 -2.41
CA ARG A 48 -8.32 -12.79 -3.22
C ARG A 48 -9.71 -13.34 -2.96
N SER A 49 -10.09 -13.50 -1.69
CA SER A 49 -11.43 -13.96 -1.32
C SER A 49 -12.51 -12.99 -1.79
N LEU A 50 -12.27 -11.68 -1.66
CA LEU A 50 -13.16 -10.64 -2.18
C LEU A 50 -13.30 -10.74 -3.71
N ALA A 51 -12.20 -10.93 -4.45
CA ALA A 51 -12.26 -11.09 -5.90
C ALA A 51 -13.11 -12.30 -6.32
N SER A 52 -13.02 -13.42 -5.60
CA SER A 52 -13.87 -14.59 -5.84
C SER A 52 -15.36 -14.26 -5.68
N THR A 53 -15.73 -13.38 -4.75
CA THR A 53 -17.14 -12.98 -4.55
C THR A 53 -17.74 -12.23 -5.76
N LEU A 54 -16.91 -11.61 -6.60
CA LEU A 54 -17.35 -10.99 -7.86
C LEU A 54 -17.92 -12.01 -8.85
N GLY A 55 -17.55 -13.30 -8.71
CA GLY A 55 -18.01 -14.40 -9.55
C GLY A 55 -19.32 -15.06 -9.11
N VAL A 56 -19.83 -14.74 -7.90
CA VAL A 56 -20.96 -15.46 -7.28
C VAL A 56 -22.28 -15.12 -7.95
N SER A 57 -22.61 -13.84 -8.08
CA SER A 57 -23.83 -13.37 -8.76
C SER A 57 -23.70 -11.90 -9.16
N ARG A 58 -24.62 -11.42 -10.02
CA ARG A 58 -24.66 -9.99 -10.40
C ARG A 58 -24.87 -9.07 -9.19
N ARG A 59 -25.71 -9.49 -8.23
CA ARG A 59 -26.00 -8.70 -7.03
C ARG A 59 -24.79 -8.66 -6.09
N TRP A 60 -24.14 -9.81 -5.88
CA TRP A 60 -22.90 -9.89 -5.11
C TRP A 60 -21.80 -9.06 -5.74
N ARG A 61 -21.64 -9.14 -7.08
CA ARG A 61 -20.69 -8.32 -7.82
C ARG A 61 -20.88 -6.83 -7.57
N SER A 62 -22.12 -6.34 -7.54
CA SER A 62 -22.42 -4.92 -7.28
C SER A 62 -21.89 -4.43 -5.93
N VAL A 63 -21.96 -5.26 -4.89
CA VAL A 63 -21.45 -4.90 -3.55
C VAL A 63 -19.94 -5.13 -3.47
N ALA A 64 -19.48 -6.27 -3.99
CA ALA A 64 -18.08 -6.68 -3.98
C ALA A 64 -17.18 -5.79 -4.86
N SER A 65 -17.71 -5.09 -5.86
CA SER A 65 -16.98 -4.12 -6.68
C SER A 65 -16.95 -2.71 -6.08
N SER A 66 -17.42 -2.53 -4.84
CA SER A 66 -17.48 -1.22 -4.19
C SER A 66 -16.08 -0.61 -4.01
N ASP A 67 -15.92 0.63 -4.50
CA ASP A 67 -14.68 1.38 -4.35
C ASP A 67 -14.31 1.64 -2.88
N ILE A 68 -15.28 1.64 -1.96
CA ILE A 68 -15.00 1.77 -0.52
C ILE A 68 -14.15 0.59 0.00
N ILE A 69 -14.44 -0.62 -0.48
CA ILE A 69 -13.70 -1.83 -0.09
C ILE A 69 -12.35 -1.85 -0.81
N TRP A 70 -12.36 -1.64 -2.13
CA TRP A 70 -11.16 -1.71 -2.95
C TRP A 70 -10.17 -0.58 -2.68
N TYR A 71 -10.63 0.59 -2.23
CA TYR A 71 -9.74 1.68 -1.79
C TYR A 71 -8.80 1.20 -0.67
N LYS A 72 -9.33 0.54 0.36
CA LYS A 72 -8.51 -0.02 1.45
C LYS A 72 -7.54 -1.10 0.94
N LYS A 73 -7.98 -1.94 -0.01
CA LYS A 73 -7.12 -2.96 -0.62
C LYS A 73 -6.01 -2.34 -1.48
N CYS A 74 -6.29 -1.24 -2.18
CA CYS A 74 -5.28 -0.45 -2.86
C CYS A 74 -4.28 0.14 -1.86
N GLU A 75 -4.73 0.75 -0.76
CA GLU A 75 -3.84 1.26 0.29
C GLU A 75 -2.92 0.16 0.85
N GLU A 76 -3.48 -1.02 1.15
CA GLU A 76 -2.71 -2.20 1.57
C GLU A 76 -1.69 -2.64 0.49
N LEU A 77 -2.11 -2.76 -0.77
CA LEU A 77 -1.27 -3.22 -1.88
C LEU A 77 -0.17 -2.21 -2.26
N TRP A 78 -0.46 -0.92 -2.12
CA TRP A 78 0.45 0.17 -2.45
C TRP A 78 1.36 0.55 -1.29
N SER A 79 1.04 0.10 -0.07
CA SER A 79 1.95 0.18 1.05
C SER A 79 3.26 -0.52 0.68
N GLY A 80 4.35 0.24 0.63
CA GLY A 80 5.67 -0.30 0.29
C GLY A 80 6.02 -0.31 -1.20
N LYS A 81 5.19 0.21 -2.11
CA LYS A 81 5.53 0.27 -3.54
C LYS A 81 6.39 1.50 -3.87
N ALA A 82 7.51 1.24 -4.52
CA ALA A 82 8.44 2.25 -5.03
C ALA A 82 7.83 3.19 -6.06
N HIS A 83 6.98 2.66 -6.93
CA HIS A 83 6.39 3.40 -8.03
C HIS A 83 4.91 3.05 -8.18
N LEU A 84 4.07 4.07 -8.21
CA LEU A 84 2.67 3.99 -8.59
C LEU A 84 2.50 4.72 -9.94
N PRO A 85 2.11 4.02 -11.02
CA PRO A 85 1.87 4.64 -12.31
C PRO A 85 0.90 5.83 -12.24
N ARG A 86 1.20 6.89 -13.00
CA ARG A 86 0.40 8.14 -13.01
C ARG A 86 -1.08 7.91 -13.34
N PHE A 87 -1.41 6.93 -14.18
CA PHE A 87 -2.79 6.61 -14.55
C PHE A 87 -3.61 6.00 -13.38
N LEU A 88 -2.98 5.58 -12.29
CA LEU A 88 -3.73 5.15 -11.09
C LEU A 88 -4.34 6.34 -10.33
N GLN A 89 -3.92 7.56 -10.66
CA GLN A 89 -4.38 8.81 -10.04
C GLN A 89 -5.31 9.62 -10.97
N THR A 90 -5.61 9.14 -12.18
CA THR A 90 -6.56 9.81 -13.07
C THR A 90 -7.99 9.68 -12.55
N GLU A 91 -8.73 10.79 -12.57
CA GLU A 91 -10.15 10.82 -12.24
C GLU A 91 -10.94 9.86 -13.15
N GLY A 92 -11.83 9.08 -12.55
CA GLY A 92 -12.71 8.13 -13.26
C GLY A 92 -12.26 6.67 -13.27
N LEU A 93 -11.07 6.35 -12.78
CA LEU A 93 -10.64 4.94 -12.64
C LEU A 93 -11.22 4.33 -11.35
N SER A 94 -11.96 3.23 -11.48
CA SER A 94 -12.45 2.49 -10.29
C SER A 94 -11.29 1.91 -9.48
N GLN A 95 -11.45 1.80 -8.17
CA GLN A 95 -10.44 1.24 -7.28
C GLN A 95 -10.20 -0.24 -7.56
N LEU A 96 -11.22 -0.99 -7.97
CA LEU A 96 -11.05 -2.37 -8.43
C LEU A 96 -10.14 -2.46 -9.66
N SER A 97 -10.32 -1.57 -10.65
CA SER A 97 -9.45 -1.50 -11.83
C SER A 97 -8.03 -1.10 -11.46
N ALA A 98 -7.89 -0.10 -10.59
CA ALA A 98 -6.60 0.34 -10.08
C ALA A 98 -5.86 -0.79 -9.36
N TYR A 99 -6.55 -1.56 -8.52
CA TYR A 99 -6.02 -2.74 -7.85
C TYR A 99 -5.56 -3.80 -8.86
N SER A 100 -6.42 -4.17 -9.81
CA SER A 100 -6.14 -5.18 -10.83
C SER A 100 -4.87 -4.85 -11.64
N LEU A 101 -4.76 -3.62 -12.12
CA LEU A 101 -3.58 -3.13 -12.84
C LEU A 101 -2.33 -3.10 -11.94
N SER A 102 -2.51 -2.82 -10.66
CA SER A 102 -1.42 -2.76 -9.67
C SER A 102 -0.87 -4.13 -9.29
N VAL A 103 -1.68 -5.18 -9.30
CA VAL A 103 -1.22 -6.56 -9.04
C VAL A 103 -0.24 -7.02 -10.13
N GLN A 104 -0.46 -6.59 -11.38
CA GLN A 104 0.40 -6.96 -12.51
C GLN A 104 1.74 -6.22 -12.54
N GLY A 105 1.85 -5.04 -11.92
CA GLY A 105 3.02 -4.14 -12.06
C GLY A 105 3.93 -3.96 -10.83
N GLY A 106 3.79 -4.73 -9.75
CA GLY A 106 4.40 -4.40 -8.46
C GLY A 106 5.73 -5.09 -8.14
N LYS A 107 6.87 -4.62 -8.66
CA LYS A 107 8.16 -4.86 -7.97
C LYS A 107 8.18 -4.01 -6.69
N ARG A 108 8.48 -4.63 -5.54
CA ARG A 108 8.61 -3.95 -4.24
C ARG A 108 9.98 -3.31 -4.06
N ASP A 109 10.96 -3.77 -4.86
CA ASP A 109 12.32 -3.27 -4.83
C ASP A 109 12.49 -2.02 -5.69
N ALA A 110 13.54 -1.27 -5.40
CA ALA A 110 13.99 -0.20 -6.28
C ALA A 110 14.16 -0.75 -7.72
N PRO A 111 13.64 -0.06 -8.75
CA PRO A 111 13.83 -0.47 -10.14
C PRO A 111 15.30 -0.69 -10.46
N GLU A 112 15.58 -1.64 -11.35
CA GLU A 112 16.95 -2.02 -11.77
C GLU A 112 17.78 -0.81 -12.22
N TYR A 113 17.15 0.12 -12.93
CA TYR A 113 17.76 1.41 -13.27
C TYR A 113 18.38 2.13 -12.06
N TRP A 114 17.63 2.25 -10.96
CA TRP A 114 18.11 2.93 -9.75
C TRP A 114 19.14 2.10 -9.00
N ARG A 115 18.98 0.77 -8.96
CA ARG A 115 19.97 -0.13 -8.33
C ARG A 115 21.31 -0.11 -9.03
N ASN A 116 21.34 0.09 -10.34
CA ASN A 116 22.58 0.14 -11.12
C ASN A 116 23.29 1.50 -11.03
N LEU A 117 22.62 2.53 -10.50
CA LEU A 117 23.16 3.88 -10.38
C LEU A 117 23.58 4.23 -8.94
N ASP A 118 22.98 3.58 -7.94
CA ASP A 118 23.21 3.92 -6.55
C ASP A 118 24.51 3.26 -6.00
N PRO A 119 25.48 4.04 -5.49
CA PRO A 119 26.74 3.57 -4.91
C PRO A 119 26.60 2.48 -3.85
N TYR A 120 25.54 2.50 -3.04
CA TYR A 120 25.28 1.48 -2.03
C TYR A 120 25.04 0.10 -2.68
N TRP A 121 24.34 0.08 -3.81
CA TRP A 121 24.01 -1.14 -4.53
C TRP A 121 25.11 -1.63 -5.47
N THR A 122 25.89 -0.69 -6.04
CA THR A 122 27.02 -1.02 -6.93
C THR A 122 28.31 -1.31 -6.16
N GLY A 123 28.35 -1.02 -4.85
CA GLY A 123 29.53 -1.20 -4.01
C GLY A 123 30.66 -0.23 -4.37
N ALA A 124 30.32 0.95 -4.87
CA ALA A 124 31.32 1.94 -5.29
C ALA A 124 32.16 2.40 -4.10
N GLU A 125 33.48 2.46 -4.28
CA GLU A 125 34.45 2.87 -3.25
C GLU A 125 34.30 4.35 -2.84
N ASP A 126 33.67 5.16 -3.70
CA ASP A 126 33.53 6.61 -3.55
C ASP A 126 32.52 7.06 -2.47
N GLY A 127 31.86 6.11 -1.80
CA GLY A 127 30.92 6.39 -0.72
C GLY A 127 29.52 6.80 -1.18
N PRO A 128 28.62 7.16 -0.25
CA PRO A 128 27.24 7.51 -0.56
C PRO A 128 27.15 8.83 -1.35
N MET A 129 26.13 8.95 -2.19
CA MET A 129 25.89 10.16 -2.99
C MET A 129 25.53 11.37 -2.11
N HIS A 130 26.03 12.55 -2.45
CA HIS A 130 25.66 13.80 -1.77
C HIS A 130 24.53 14.54 -2.47
N ARG A 131 23.52 14.96 -1.70
CA ARG A 131 22.43 15.81 -2.16
C ARG A 131 22.34 17.04 -1.27
N TYR A 132 22.28 18.21 -1.90
CA TYR A 132 22.16 19.50 -1.21
C TYR A 132 20.71 19.98 -1.32
N PHE A 133 20.08 20.22 -0.18
CA PHE A 133 18.68 20.64 -0.09
C PHE A 133 18.60 22.15 0.07
N HIS A 134 17.91 22.83 -0.84
CA HIS A 134 17.83 24.30 -0.86
C HIS A 134 16.52 24.82 -0.26
N PRO A 135 16.48 26.01 0.36
CA PRO A 135 15.26 26.56 0.95
C PRO A 135 14.07 26.73 -0.01
N ASP A 136 14.34 26.83 -1.30
CA ASP A 136 13.33 26.95 -2.37
C ASP A 136 12.67 25.60 -2.72
N GLY A 137 13.06 24.50 -2.07
CA GLY A 137 12.55 23.15 -2.34
C GLY A 137 13.32 22.40 -3.42
N SER A 138 14.32 23.02 -4.05
CA SER A 138 15.18 22.36 -5.03
C SER A 138 16.25 21.50 -4.36
N GLN A 139 16.84 20.60 -5.14
CA GLN A 139 18.03 19.85 -4.76
C GLN A 139 19.13 20.06 -5.80
N THR A 140 20.38 20.01 -5.36
CA THR A 140 21.55 19.87 -6.25
C THR A 140 22.43 18.69 -5.82
N ALA A 141 23.39 18.33 -6.66
CA ALA A 141 24.41 17.33 -6.35
C ALA A 141 25.80 17.88 -6.68
N ASP A 142 26.83 17.09 -6.40
CA ASP A 142 28.20 17.42 -6.79
C ASP A 142 28.35 17.46 -8.32
N SER A 143 29.26 18.31 -8.82
CA SER A 143 29.43 18.53 -10.25
C SER A 143 29.93 17.30 -11.03
N ASN A 144 30.51 16.32 -10.33
CA ASN A 144 30.99 15.05 -10.88
C ASN A 144 29.99 13.90 -10.69
N ASP A 145 28.81 14.16 -10.12
CA ASP A 145 27.78 13.13 -9.91
C ASP A 145 27.25 12.65 -11.28
N GLN A 146 27.56 11.41 -11.63
CA GLN A 146 27.18 10.78 -12.90
C GLN A 146 25.70 10.37 -12.96
N VAL A 147 25.03 10.31 -11.81
CA VAL A 147 23.62 9.97 -11.65
C VAL A 147 22.75 11.24 -11.68
N TRP A 148 23.35 12.40 -11.43
CA TRP A 148 22.65 13.68 -11.40
C TRP A 148 22.34 14.20 -12.80
N GLY A 149 21.05 14.29 -13.13
CA GLY A 149 20.56 14.87 -14.39
C GLY A 149 19.36 14.09 -14.94
N GLY A 150 18.42 14.78 -15.60
CA GLY A 150 17.25 14.14 -16.25
C GLY A 150 16.01 13.92 -15.36
N HIS A 151 16.06 14.30 -14.08
CA HIS A 151 14.93 14.24 -13.17
C HIS A 151 14.72 15.57 -12.43
N GLU A 152 13.46 16.00 -12.28
CA GLU A 152 13.10 17.08 -11.36
C GLU A 152 13.33 16.56 -9.92
N SER A 153 14.45 16.95 -9.31
CA SER A 153 14.79 16.60 -7.93
C SER A 153 14.35 17.73 -7.01
N CYS A 154 13.11 17.63 -6.52
CA CYS A 154 12.53 18.58 -5.59
C CYS A 154 12.10 17.86 -4.32
N TYR A 155 12.26 18.53 -3.18
CA TYR A 155 11.59 18.11 -1.96
C TYR A 155 10.45 19.07 -1.64
N SER A 156 9.44 18.56 -0.96
CA SER A 156 8.28 19.34 -0.53
C SER A 156 7.86 18.92 0.87
N ILE A 157 7.44 19.90 1.66
CA ILE A 157 6.81 19.68 2.95
C ILE A 157 5.31 19.65 2.71
N VAL A 158 4.71 18.48 2.81
CA VAL A 158 3.27 18.29 2.64
C VAL A 158 2.58 18.49 3.97
N THR A 159 1.80 19.56 4.08
CA THR A 159 0.95 19.82 5.24
C THR A 159 -0.51 19.84 4.80
N SER A 160 -1.35 18.99 5.40
CA SER A 160 -2.80 19.03 5.21
C SER A 160 -3.51 19.19 6.55
N PHE A 161 -4.66 19.85 6.51
CA PHE A 161 -5.46 20.20 7.67
C PHE A 161 -6.80 19.48 7.65
N LEU A 162 -7.35 19.23 8.84
CA LEU A 162 -8.75 18.86 9.05
C LEU A 162 -9.63 20.11 8.98
N ALA A 163 -10.95 19.93 8.88
CA ALA A 163 -11.90 21.04 8.84
C ALA A 163 -11.86 21.92 10.10
N ASP A 164 -11.40 21.38 11.23
CA ASP A 164 -11.20 22.10 12.50
C ASP A 164 -9.82 22.80 12.58
N GLY A 165 -9.05 22.84 11.49
CA GLY A 165 -7.74 23.48 11.42
C GLY A 165 -6.60 22.66 12.02
N LYS A 166 -6.86 21.45 12.58
CA LYS A 166 -5.79 20.58 13.08
C LYS A 166 -5.00 19.97 11.94
N ILE A 167 -3.68 19.82 12.12
CA ILE A 167 -2.82 19.13 11.15
C ILE A 167 -3.25 17.66 11.05
N ARG A 168 -3.64 17.25 9.84
CA ARG A 168 -3.97 15.86 9.49
C ARG A 168 -2.72 15.09 9.08
N LYS A 169 -1.86 15.71 8.27
CA LYS A 169 -0.61 15.13 7.77
C LYS A 169 0.44 16.23 7.69
N HIS A 170 1.65 15.95 8.16
CA HIS A 170 2.82 16.81 8.01
C HIS A 170 4.03 15.91 7.78
N TYR A 171 4.56 15.89 6.56
CA TYR A 171 5.67 15.02 6.18
C TYR A 171 6.48 15.60 5.03
N VAL A 172 7.73 15.16 4.89
CA VAL A 172 8.57 15.48 3.74
C VAL A 172 8.39 14.42 2.65
N ARG A 173 8.39 14.87 1.40
CA ARG A 173 8.39 14.02 0.21
C ARG A 173 9.47 14.49 -0.75
N ILE A 174 10.22 13.55 -1.31
CA ILE A 174 11.12 13.80 -2.44
C ILE A 174 10.42 13.35 -3.70
N ASN A 175 10.36 14.22 -4.71
CA ASN A 175 9.69 13.99 -5.98
C ASN A 175 8.26 13.47 -5.78
N ARG A 176 7.97 12.26 -6.27
CA ARG A 176 6.68 11.55 -6.10
C ARG A 176 6.82 10.25 -5.30
N TRP A 177 7.94 10.09 -4.62
CA TRP A 177 8.22 8.90 -3.82
C TRP A 177 7.37 8.87 -2.54
N PRO A 178 7.28 7.73 -1.85
CA PRO A 178 6.55 7.62 -0.58
C PRO A 178 7.00 8.65 0.47
N ARG A 179 6.12 8.90 1.45
CA ARG A 179 6.41 9.81 2.57
C ARG A 179 7.72 9.44 3.26
N MET A 180 8.44 10.44 3.73
CA MET A 180 9.64 10.25 4.54
C MET A 180 9.35 10.42 6.02
N HIS A 181 9.98 9.58 6.83
CA HIS A 181 10.07 9.76 8.27
C HIS A 181 11.35 10.53 8.57
N ILE A 182 11.25 11.55 9.43
CA ILE A 182 12.39 12.38 9.83
C ILE A 182 12.63 12.19 11.32
N SER A 183 13.89 12.02 11.69
CA SER A 183 14.33 11.91 13.08
C SER A 183 15.62 12.68 13.29
N ARG A 184 15.90 13.03 14.56
CA ARG A 184 17.20 13.57 14.98
C ARG A 184 18.11 12.42 15.39
N ARG A 185 19.38 12.50 15.01
CA ARG A 185 20.43 11.58 15.41
C ARG A 185 21.11 12.09 16.69
N GLU A 186 21.85 11.21 17.38
CA GLU A 186 22.59 11.56 18.61
C GLU A 186 23.64 12.66 18.39
N ASP A 187 24.20 12.73 17.18
CA ASP A 187 25.14 13.77 16.74
C ASP A 187 24.47 15.10 16.38
N TRP A 188 23.19 15.28 16.71
CA TRP A 188 22.35 16.41 16.32
C TRP A 188 22.18 16.58 14.80
N GLY A 189 22.61 15.59 14.02
CA GLY A 189 22.23 15.45 12.63
C GLY A 189 20.76 15.10 12.48
N TRP A 190 20.33 14.96 11.23
CA TRP A 190 19.02 14.43 10.88
C TRP A 190 19.16 13.18 10.02
N GLU A 191 18.20 12.29 10.17
CA GLU A 191 17.95 11.20 9.23
C GLU A 191 16.56 11.39 8.64
N MET A 192 16.45 11.14 7.34
CA MET A 192 15.20 11.12 6.61
C MET A 192 15.13 9.82 5.83
N SER A 193 14.27 8.89 6.24
CA SER A 193 14.21 7.55 5.68
C SER A 193 12.80 7.05 5.39
N ASN A 194 12.70 6.11 4.45
CA ASN A 194 11.56 5.22 4.26
C ASN A 194 12.07 3.83 3.86
N HIS A 195 11.18 2.93 3.43
CA HIS A 195 11.54 1.56 3.07
C HIS A 195 12.35 1.44 1.76
N LEU A 196 12.64 2.53 1.05
CA LEU A 196 13.31 2.54 -0.25
C LEU A 196 14.62 3.31 -0.24
N TYR A 197 14.68 4.41 0.50
CA TYR A 197 15.85 5.28 0.52
C TYR A 197 16.01 5.95 1.89
N CYS A 198 17.27 6.28 2.19
CA CYS A 198 17.69 6.92 3.42
C CYS A 198 18.62 8.08 3.07
N TYR A 199 18.38 9.23 3.69
CA TYR A 199 19.27 10.38 3.68
C TYR A 199 19.69 10.66 5.11
N SER A 200 20.99 10.80 5.33
CA SER A 200 21.55 11.28 6.59
C SER A 200 22.30 12.56 6.34
N SER A 201 22.16 13.52 7.27
CA SER A 201 22.97 14.73 7.23
C SER A 201 24.43 14.41 7.51
N VAL A 202 25.33 14.99 6.75
CA VAL A 202 26.78 14.93 6.99
C VAL A 202 27.28 16.34 7.31
N PRO A 203 28.14 16.52 8.33
CA PRO A 203 28.74 17.82 8.61
C PRO A 203 29.53 18.34 7.40
N ASP A 204 29.28 19.58 7.03
CA ASP A 204 29.85 20.25 5.86
C ASP A 204 30.64 21.50 6.26
N ALA A 205 31.45 21.39 7.31
CA ALA A 205 32.29 22.47 7.87
C ALA A 205 33.16 23.22 6.85
N ARG A 206 33.48 22.55 5.73
CA ARG A 206 34.29 23.06 4.61
C ARG A 206 33.49 23.94 3.64
N ILE A 207 32.17 23.94 3.71
CA ILE A 207 31.27 24.75 2.89
C ILE A 207 30.97 26.06 3.62
N LYS A 208 31.06 27.19 2.90
CA LYS A 208 30.73 28.51 3.46
C LYS A 208 29.26 28.56 3.86
N GLY A 209 28.99 28.67 5.17
CA GLY A 209 27.63 28.63 5.73
C GLY A 209 27.13 27.22 6.10
N GLY A 210 28.01 26.22 6.11
CA GLY A 210 27.69 24.84 6.45
C GLY A 210 27.33 24.60 7.91
N THR A 211 26.79 23.42 8.16
CA THR A 211 26.29 22.92 9.44
C THR A 211 27.35 22.11 10.19
N GLY A 212 28.06 22.77 11.11
CA GLY A 212 28.81 22.11 12.20
C GLY A 212 30.33 21.96 11.98
N PRO A 213 31.09 21.66 13.06
CA PRO A 213 32.55 21.61 13.01
C PRO A 213 33.07 20.32 12.38
N CYS A 214 34.28 20.35 11.81
CA CYS A 214 35.04 19.12 11.50
C CYS A 214 35.30 18.39 12.82
N LEU A 215 34.64 17.25 13.07
CA LEU A 215 35.09 16.38 14.14
C LEU A 215 36.47 15.84 13.75
N PRO A 216 37.52 15.98 14.59
CA PRO A 216 38.78 15.30 14.36
C PRO A 216 38.52 13.79 14.36
N ILE A 217 39.03 13.09 13.35
CA ILE A 217 39.16 11.63 13.43
C ILE A 217 40.19 11.38 14.54
N LEU A 218 39.73 10.80 15.65
CA LEU A 218 40.59 10.23 16.70
C LEU A 218 41.18 8.90 16.22
#